data_AF-A0A7N2R9J1-F1
#
_entry.id   AF-A0A7N2R9J1-F1
#
_cell.length_a   1.000
_cell.length_b   1.000
_cell.length_c   1.000
_cell.angle_alpha   90.00
_cell.angle_beta   90.00
_cell.angle_gamma   90.00
#
_symmetry.space_group_name_H-M   'P 1'
#
loop_
_entity.id
_entity.type
_entity.pdbx_description
1 polymer ?
#
loop_
_entity_poly.entity_id
_entity_poly.type
_entity_poly.pdbx_seq_one_letter_code
_entity_poly.pdbx_strand_id
1 'polypeptide(L)'
;MAHINRLNCGIQKVRENKALRSQLVARAWRAQLMQANILHYGSISLIEEPCRSAHLAAVDIAKKSGCLLSYDPNLRLPLWPSAEAARDGIMSIWNQSDITKFLHAHHCWNYLGKLHISEEEITFLMILMMMMILC
;
A
#
# COMPACT_ATOMS: atom_id res chain seq x y z
N MET A 1 43.85 -8.98 -19.77
CA MET A 1 43.55 -8.79 -18.34
C MET A 1 43.11 -7.36 -17.98
N ALA A 2 43.81 -6.29 -18.37
CA ALA A 2 43.46 -4.92 -17.97
C ALA A 2 42.09 -4.37 -18.45
N HIS A 3 41.56 -4.87 -19.58
CA HIS A 3 40.25 -4.44 -20.12
C HIS A 3 39.07 -5.05 -19.32
N ILE A 4 39.16 -6.34 -18.98
CA ILE A 4 38.18 -7.05 -18.14
C ILE A 4 38.09 -6.40 -16.74
N ASN A 5 39.23 -6.02 -16.16
CA ASN A 5 39.25 -5.36 -14.85
C ASN A 5 38.56 -3.97 -14.86
N ARG A 6 38.68 -3.21 -15.96
CA ARG A 6 37.98 -1.93 -16.12
C ARG A 6 36.47 -2.09 -16.28
N LEU A 7 36.02 -3.08 -17.05
CA LEU A 7 34.59 -3.39 -17.19
C LEU A 7 33.98 -3.83 -15.86
N ASN A 8 34.67 -4.69 -15.09
CA ASN A 8 34.22 -5.13 -13.78
C ASN A 8 34.12 -3.97 -12.77
N CYS A 9 35.09 -3.04 -12.77
CA CYS A 9 35.04 -1.82 -11.96
C CYS A 9 33.85 -0.91 -12.33
N GLY A 10 33.58 -0.74 -13.63
CA GLY A 10 32.43 0.02 -14.12
C GLY A 10 31.09 -0.58 -13.69
N ILE A 11 30.93 -1.92 -13.83
CA ILE A 11 29.72 -2.64 -13.41
C ILE A 11 29.51 -2.52 -11.89
N GLN A 12 30.59 -2.66 -11.12
CA GLN A 12 30.54 -2.53 -9.67
C GLN A 12 30.09 -1.12 -9.24
N LYS A 13 30.67 -0.07 -9.83
CA LYS A 13 30.31 1.32 -9.54
C LYS A 13 28.85 1.64 -9.90
N VAL A 14 28.34 1.08 -11.00
CA VAL A 14 26.91 1.22 -11.37
C VAL A 14 25.99 0.53 -10.35
N ARG A 15 26.35 -0.68 -9.89
CA ARG A 15 25.60 -1.40 -8.86
C ARG A 15 25.58 -0.64 -7.53
N GLU A 16 26.73 -0.11 -7.11
CA GLU A 16 26.86 0.71 -5.90
C GLU A 16 26.00 1.98 -5.99
N ASN A 17 26.02 2.69 -7.12
CA ASN A 17 25.17 3.85 -7.34
C ASN A 17 23.67 3.52 -7.28
N LYS A 18 23.26 2.37 -7.84
CA LYS A 18 21.87 1.90 -7.76
C LYS A 18 21.47 1.56 -6.33
N ALA A 19 22.35 0.91 -5.57
CA ALA A 19 22.11 0.57 -4.17
C ALA A 19 21.97 1.83 -3.30
N LEU A 20 22.89 2.80 -3.47
CA LEU A 20 22.87 4.06 -2.75
C LEU A 20 21.59 4.86 -3.03
N ARG A 21 21.17 4.95 -4.30
CA ARG A 21 19.91 5.60 -4.68
C ARG A 21 18.71 4.92 -4.02
N SER A 22 18.68 3.59 -3.99
CA SER A 22 17.60 2.82 -3.37
C SER A 22 17.53 3.06 -1.86
N GLN A 23 18.68 3.16 -1.18
CA GLN A 23 18.76 3.50 0.24
C GLN A 23 18.28 4.92 0.53
N LEU A 24 18.67 5.90 -0.29
CA LEU A 24 18.24 7.29 -0.14
C LEU A 24 16.71 7.42 -0.30
N VAL A 25 16.15 6.77 -1.32
CA VAL A 25 14.69 6.73 -1.54
C VAL A 25 13.99 6.09 -0.34
N ALA A 26 14.49 4.95 0.15
CA ALA A 26 13.91 4.27 1.31
C ALA A 26 13.97 5.14 2.58
N ARG A 27 15.03 5.93 2.78
CA ARG A 27 15.15 6.86 3.91
C ARG A 27 14.17 8.03 3.79
N ALA A 28 14.11 8.66 2.61
CA ALA A 28 13.19 9.76 2.36
C ALA A 28 11.73 9.33 2.54
N TRP A 29 11.38 8.17 1.98
CA TRP A 29 10.06 7.57 2.12
C TRP A 29 9.68 7.27 3.58
N ARG A 30 10.60 6.68 4.36
CA ARG A 30 10.39 6.47 5.81
C ARG A 30 10.15 7.78 6.55
N ALA A 31 10.93 8.82 6.25
CA ALA A 31 10.78 10.13 6.88
C ALA A 31 9.41 10.77 6.58
N GLN A 32 8.87 10.56 5.37
CA GLN A 32 7.54 11.01 4.99
C GLN A 32 6.44 10.27 5.77
N LEU A 33 6.53 8.94 5.86
CA LEU A 33 5.54 8.14 6.61
C LEU A 33 5.48 8.52 8.10
N MET A 34 6.64 8.78 8.72
CA MET A 34 6.70 9.19 10.13
C MET A 34 6.12 10.58 10.41
N GLN A 35 6.03 11.44 9.38
CA GLN A 35 5.50 12.80 9.49
C GLN A 35 4.07 12.92 8.93
N ALA A 36 3.54 11.87 8.30
CA ALA A 36 2.23 11.90 7.69
C ALA A 36 1.13 11.86 8.77
N ASN A 37 0.09 12.67 8.59
CA ASN A 37 -1.09 12.64 9.46
C ASN A 37 -2.05 11.51 9.07
N ILE A 38 -2.12 11.19 7.77
CA ILE A 38 -2.98 10.14 7.22
C ILE A 38 -2.17 9.34 6.20
N LEU A 39 -2.22 8.00 6.31
CA LEU A 39 -1.76 7.09 5.27
C LEU A 39 -2.99 6.44 4.65
N HIS A 40 -3.21 6.72 3.38
CA HIS A 40 -4.23 6.03 2.60
C HIS A 40 -3.62 4.93 1.73
N TYR A 41 -4.28 3.78 1.68
CA TYR A 41 -3.79 2.62 0.96
C TYR A 41 -4.94 1.74 0.44
N GLY A 42 -4.63 0.87 -0.51
CA GLY A 42 -5.59 -0.09 -1.08
C GLY A 42 -5.03 -1.50 -1.26
N SER A 43 -5.89 -2.43 -1.70
CA SER A 43 -5.55 -3.86 -1.71
C SER A 43 -4.61 -4.30 -2.83
N ILE A 44 -4.50 -3.55 -3.92
CA ILE A 44 -3.74 -3.95 -5.12
C ILE A 44 -2.25 -4.21 -4.81
N SER A 45 -1.64 -3.40 -3.95
CA SER A 45 -0.25 -3.59 -3.53
C SER A 45 -0.03 -4.85 -2.71
N LEU A 46 -1.08 -5.53 -2.26
CA LEU A 46 -0.99 -6.82 -1.57
C LEU A 46 -0.94 -7.99 -2.54
N ILE A 47 -1.07 -7.81 -3.85
CA ILE A 47 -1.17 -8.93 -4.79
C ILE A 47 0.15 -9.70 -4.87
N GLU A 48 1.26 -9.01 -5.13
CA GLU A 48 2.56 -9.61 -5.42
C GLU A 48 3.72 -8.91 -4.71
N GLU A 49 4.85 -9.62 -4.60
CA GLU A 49 6.12 -9.05 -4.16
C GLU A 49 6.81 -8.29 -5.31
N PRO A 50 7.61 -7.25 -5.02
CA PRO A 50 8.00 -6.74 -3.70
C PRO A 50 7.00 -5.73 -3.09
N CYS A 51 5.88 -5.48 -3.78
CA CYS A 51 4.91 -4.46 -3.37
C CYS A 51 4.23 -4.81 -2.05
N ARG A 52 3.91 -6.08 -1.83
CA ARG A 52 3.24 -6.54 -0.61
C ARG A 52 4.08 -6.27 0.63
N SER A 53 5.34 -6.71 0.65
CA SER A 53 6.24 -6.46 1.79
C SER A 53 6.49 -4.96 2.03
N ALA A 54 6.64 -4.17 0.97
CA ALA A 54 6.78 -2.71 1.08
C ALA A 54 5.52 -2.05 1.68
N HIS A 55 4.32 -2.47 1.24
CA HIS A 55 3.05 -1.98 1.76
C HIS A 55 2.91 -2.26 3.26
N LEU A 56 3.14 -3.51 3.68
CA LEU A 56 3.03 -3.89 5.09
C LEU A 56 4.02 -3.12 5.96
N ALA A 57 5.24 -2.89 5.47
CA ALA A 57 6.21 -2.05 6.17
C ALA A 57 5.77 -0.57 6.26
N ALA A 58 5.08 -0.05 5.24
CA ALA A 58 4.54 1.30 5.24
C ALA A 58 3.47 1.47 6.33
N VAL A 59 2.52 0.53 6.37
CA VAL A 59 1.42 0.51 7.35
C VAL A 59 1.97 0.40 8.77
N ASP A 60 2.95 -0.49 9.01
CA ASP A 60 3.57 -0.64 10.32
C ASP A 60 4.27 0.65 10.80
N ILE A 61 5.03 1.32 9.91
CA ILE A 61 5.71 2.57 10.25
C ILE A 61 4.70 3.68 10.54
N ALA A 62 3.69 3.85 9.69
CA ALA A 62 2.66 4.86 9.86
C ALA A 62 1.85 4.63 11.15
N LYS A 63 1.49 3.37 11.44
CA LYS A 63 0.83 3.00 12.70
C LYS A 63 1.66 3.40 13.92
N LYS A 64 2.96 3.11 13.89
CA LYS A 64 3.89 3.44 14.98
C LYS A 64 4.11 4.94 15.15
N SER A 65 3.94 5.75 14.11
CA SER A 65 4.03 7.21 14.19
C SER A 65 2.72 7.89 14.60
N GLY A 66 1.65 7.13 14.89
CA GLY A 66 0.34 7.68 15.23
C GLY A 66 -0.41 8.25 14.02
N CYS A 67 -0.03 7.83 12.81
CA CYS A 67 -0.72 8.20 11.58
C CYS A 67 -2.11 7.54 11.52
N LEU A 68 -3.12 8.26 11.05
CA LEU A 68 -4.44 7.70 10.79
C LEU A 68 -4.40 6.81 9.54
N LEU A 69 -4.87 5.58 9.66
CA LEU A 69 -4.82 4.57 8.61
C LEU A 69 -6.16 4.49 7.87
N SER A 70 -6.18 4.97 6.63
CA SER A 70 -7.35 4.93 5.73
C SER A 70 -7.19 3.83 4.68
N TYR A 71 -8.09 2.86 4.69
CA TYR A 71 -8.05 1.72 3.77
C TYR A 71 -9.21 1.75 2.78
N ASP A 72 -8.91 1.72 1.49
CA ASP A 72 -9.88 1.44 0.42
C ASP A 72 -9.53 0.12 -0.27
N PRO A 73 -10.25 -0.99 0.03
CA PRO A 73 -10.00 -2.27 -0.62
C PRO A 73 -10.02 -2.18 -2.15
N ASN A 74 -10.81 -1.28 -2.74
CA ASN A 74 -10.92 -1.01 -4.18
C ASN A 74 -10.71 -2.26 -5.06
N LEU A 75 -11.51 -3.32 -4.80
CA LEU A 75 -11.32 -4.63 -5.41
C LEU A 75 -11.25 -4.54 -6.95
N ARG A 76 -10.20 -5.14 -7.51
CA ARG A 76 -9.99 -5.33 -8.95
C ARG A 76 -9.76 -6.81 -9.20
N LEU A 77 -10.84 -7.59 -9.15
CA LEU A 77 -10.80 -9.05 -9.22
C LEU A 77 -9.92 -9.62 -10.35
N PRO A 78 -9.88 -9.05 -11.58
CA PRO A 78 -9.01 -9.55 -12.65
C PRO A 78 -7.50 -9.45 -12.39
N LEU A 79 -7.06 -8.68 -11.39
CA LEU A 79 -5.65 -8.57 -11.01
C LEU A 79 -5.23 -9.65 -10.01
N TRP A 80 -6.20 -10.34 -9.40
CA TRP A 80 -5.91 -11.36 -8.39
C TRP A 80 -5.87 -12.76 -9.01
N PRO A 81 -5.04 -13.67 -8.48
CA PRO A 81 -4.98 -15.06 -8.97
C PRO A 81 -6.32 -15.80 -8.84
N SER A 82 -7.11 -15.47 -7.82
CA SER A 82 -8.47 -15.97 -7.62
C SER A 82 -9.29 -15.03 -6.72
N ALA A 83 -10.60 -15.28 -6.61
CA ALA A 83 -11.46 -14.53 -5.70
C ALA A 83 -11.11 -14.78 -4.23
N GLU A 84 -10.69 -16.00 -3.90
CA GLU A 84 -10.23 -16.39 -2.56
C GLU A 84 -8.94 -15.66 -2.21
N ALA A 85 -7.97 -15.60 -3.13
CA ALA A 85 -6.73 -14.85 -2.93
C ALA A 85 -7.01 -13.35 -2.72
N ALA A 86 -7.97 -12.79 -3.46
CA ALA A 86 -8.43 -11.40 -3.27
C ALA A 86 -9.02 -11.17 -1.88
N ARG A 87 -9.90 -12.09 -1.45
CA ARG A 87 -10.51 -12.04 -0.11
C ARG A 87 -9.45 -12.12 0.98
N ASP A 88 -8.56 -13.10 0.92
CA ASP A 88 -7.53 -13.32 1.93
C ASP A 88 -6.58 -12.13 2.00
N GLY A 89 -6.19 -11.59 0.84
CA GLY A 89 -5.38 -10.37 0.75
C GLY A 89 -6.07 -9.17 1.39
N ILE A 90 -7.32 -8.88 1.01
CA ILE A 90 -8.10 -7.77 1.58
C ILE A 90 -8.28 -7.93 3.10
N MET A 91 -8.61 -9.14 3.55
CA MET A 91 -8.87 -9.42 4.97
C MET A 91 -7.60 -9.40 5.82
N SER A 92 -6.43 -9.69 5.24
CA SER A 92 -5.16 -9.72 5.97
C SER A 92 -4.77 -8.39 6.65
N ILE A 93 -5.27 -7.27 6.14
CA ILE A 93 -5.01 -5.94 6.69
C ILE A 93 -6.26 -5.20 7.15
N TRP A 94 -7.43 -5.86 7.12
CA TRP A 94 -8.72 -5.24 7.42
C TRP A 94 -8.75 -4.58 8.81
N ASN A 95 -8.21 -5.28 9.82
CA ASN A 95 -8.17 -4.78 11.20
C ASN A 95 -6.98 -3.85 11.48
N GLN A 96 -6.24 -3.47 10.44
CA GLN A 96 -5.12 -2.52 10.58
C GLN A 96 -5.55 -1.08 10.31
N SER A 97 -6.69 -0.84 9.66
CA SER A 97 -7.17 0.52 9.37
C SER A 97 -8.03 1.09 10.49
N ASP A 98 -7.91 2.41 10.70
CA ASP A 98 -8.81 3.18 11.55
C ASP A 98 -10.09 3.54 10.79
N ILE A 99 -9.97 3.76 9.48
CA ILE A 99 -11.09 4.06 8.59
C ILE A 99 -11.05 3.09 7.41
N THR A 100 -12.09 2.28 7.23
CA THR A 100 -12.24 1.41 6.06
C THR A 100 -13.35 1.92 5.16
N LYS A 101 -13.03 2.18 3.89
CA LYS A 101 -14.04 2.46 2.89
C LYS A 101 -14.72 1.18 2.46
N PHE A 102 -16.05 1.18 2.53
CA PHE A 102 -16.85 0.07 2.03
C PHE A 102 -17.08 0.19 0.53
N LEU A 103 -16.85 -0.91 -0.19
CA LEU A 103 -17.26 -1.02 -1.59
C LEU A 103 -18.72 -1.45 -1.65
N HIS A 104 -19.60 -0.58 -2.15
CA HIS A 104 -21.00 -0.89 -2.45
C HIS A 104 -21.13 -1.77 -3.73
N ALA A 105 -20.33 -2.82 -3.85
CA ALA A 105 -20.56 -3.84 -4.86
C ALA A 105 -21.32 -4.99 -4.18
N HIS A 106 -22.53 -5.28 -4.65
CA HIS A 106 -23.40 -6.37 -4.19
C HIS A 106 -22.66 -7.73 -4.10
N HIS A 107 -21.56 -7.90 -4.84
CA HIS A 107 -20.68 -9.07 -4.77
C HIS A 107 -19.72 -9.08 -3.56
N CYS A 108 -19.20 -7.94 -3.10
CA CYS A 108 -18.24 -7.87 -1.98
C CYS A 108 -18.89 -8.22 -0.64
N TRP A 109 -20.19 -7.93 -0.48
CA TRP A 109 -20.94 -8.19 0.76
C TRP A 109 -20.96 -9.68 1.14
N ASN A 110 -21.03 -10.56 0.14
CA ASN A 110 -21.03 -12.01 0.36
C ASN A 110 -19.67 -12.55 0.83
N TYR A 111 -18.58 -11.81 0.63
CA TYR A 111 -17.23 -12.24 1.00
C TYR A 111 -16.75 -11.69 2.35
N LEU A 112 -17.20 -10.51 2.76
CA LEU A 112 -16.58 -9.74 3.86
C LEU A 112 -17.35 -9.77 5.19
N GLY A 113 -18.60 -10.26 5.21
CA GLY A 113 -19.39 -10.35 6.44
C GLY A 113 -19.92 -8.99 6.92
N LYS A 114 -21.08 -9.02 7.57
CA LYS A 114 -21.88 -7.83 7.93
C LYS A 114 -21.09 -6.84 8.79
N LEU A 115 -20.82 -5.65 8.24
CA LEU A 115 -20.49 -4.45 9.00
C LEU A 115 -21.61 -3.44 8.76
N HIS A 116 -22.18 -2.91 9.85
CA HIS A 116 -23.16 -1.82 9.82
C HIS A 116 -22.38 -0.51 9.84
N ILE A 117 -22.56 0.32 8.81
CA ILE A 117 -21.93 1.64 8.70
C ILE A 117 -23.04 2.67 8.55
N SER A 118 -22.88 3.80 9.23
CA SER A 118 -23.85 4.90 9.20
C SER A 118 -23.72 5.72 7.91
N GLU A 119 -24.80 6.37 7.46
CA GLU A 119 -24.79 7.23 6.26
C GLU A 119 -23.84 8.43 6.37
N GLU A 120 -23.57 8.87 7.61
CA GLU A 120 -22.63 9.95 7.92
C GLU A 120 -21.18 9.55 7.61
N GLU A 121 -20.80 8.31 7.94
CA GLU A 121 -19.48 7.75 7.63
C GLU A 121 -19.28 7.56 6.12
N ILE A 122 -20.34 7.19 5.39
CA ILE A 122 -20.33 7.10 3.92
C ILE A 122 -20.07 8.47 3.30
N THR A 123 -20.73 9.52 3.80
CA THR A 123 -20.56 10.89 3.29
C THR A 123 -19.15 11.41 3.54
N PHE A 124 -18.57 11.13 4.71
CA PHE A 124 -17.19 11.50 5.04
C PHE A 124 -16.17 10.79 4.14
N LEU A 125 -16.41 9.50 3.84
CA LEU A 125 -15.59 8.70 2.92
C LEU A 125 -15.67 9.20 1.46
N MET A 126 -16.84 9.64 1.01
CA MET A 126 -17.01 10.21 -0.34
C MET A 126 -16.26 11.53 -0.51
N ILE A 127 -16.24 12.37 0.54
CA ILE A 127 -15.47 13.63 0.54
C ILE A 127 -13.96 13.34 0.49
N LEU A 128 -13.47 12.39 1.28
CA LEU A 128 -12.07 11.95 1.25
C LEU A 128 -11.64 11.40 -0.12
N MET A 129 -12.49 10.60 -0.78
CA MET A 129 -12.23 10.13 -2.15
C MET A 129 -12.09 11.27 -3.15
N MET A 130 -12.97 12.28 -3.09
CA MET A 130 -12.93 13.42 -4.00
C MET A 130 -11.66 14.25 -3.80
N MET A 131 -11.17 14.36 -2.56
CA MET A 131 -9.92 15.08 -2.27
C MET A 131 -8.68 14.32 -2.74
N MET A 132 -8.70 12.98 -2.72
CA MET A 132 -7.56 12.15 -3.16
C MET A 132 -7.40 12.03 -4.68
N ILE A 133 -8.44 12.30 -5.46
CA ILE A 133 -8.38 12.30 -6.94
C ILE A 133 -7.87 13.66 -7.48
N LEU A 134 -7.86 14.70 -6.64
CA LEU A 134 -7.54 16.09 -7.02
C LEU A 134 -6.12 16.55 -6.63
N CYS A 135 -5.24 15.64 -6.21
CA CYS A 135 -3.81 15.91 -5.94
C CYS A 135 -2.90 15.12 -6.88
#